data_AF-A0ABD3NVS2-F1
#
_entry.id   AF-A0ABD3NVS2-F1
#
_cell.length_a   1.000
_cell.length_b   1.000
_cell.length_c   1.000
_cell.angle_alpha   90.00
_cell.angle_beta   90.00
_cell.angle_gamma   90.00
#
_symmetry.space_group_name_H-M   'P 1'
#
loop_
_entity.id
_entity.type
_entity.pdbx_description
1 polymer ?
#
loop_
_entity_poly.entity_id
_entity_poly.type
_entity_poly.pdbx_seq_one_letter_code
_entity_poly.pdbx_strand_id
1 'polypeptide(L)'
;MALADRSRDTFWLPGDDDVRHDDDEGLCDLEILAKMIYRHHVGSRGINGGGGGGGGGGGGGGGAEWWVQVKPAGSTSAPVDLHYDKDESLAERFGLGSFPELSTVTHLTDGDDNASTIIFPQRTSTEDVTMDGMLLSHPVAGKHLAFDGRLLHAPRLIRPCSVAS
;
A
#
# COMPACT_ATOMS: atom_id res chain seq x y z
N MET A 1 5.58 -23.14 5.25
CA MET A 1 6.02 -22.00 4.41
C MET A 1 6.10 -20.79 5.32
N ALA A 2 7.20 -20.05 5.34
CA ALA A 2 7.37 -18.93 6.27
C ALA A 2 6.57 -17.73 5.76
N LEU A 3 5.99 -16.93 6.68
CA LEU A 3 5.23 -15.73 6.31
C LEU A 3 6.09 -14.71 5.52
N ALA A 4 7.40 -14.69 5.78
CA ALA A 4 8.36 -13.89 5.01
C ALA A 4 8.41 -14.27 3.52
N ASP A 5 8.16 -15.54 3.17
CA ASP A 5 8.18 -16.02 1.77
C ASP A 5 7.00 -15.46 0.97
N ARG A 6 5.92 -15.05 1.65
CA ARG A 6 4.70 -14.47 1.09
C ARG A 6 4.73 -12.94 1.04
N SER A 7 5.84 -12.31 1.45
CA SER A 7 5.94 -10.85 1.56
C SER A 7 5.91 -10.08 0.23
N ARG A 8 5.86 -10.80 -0.88
CA ARG A 8 5.80 -10.28 -2.25
C ARG A 8 4.48 -10.58 -2.95
N ASP A 9 3.62 -11.37 -2.32
CA ASP A 9 2.32 -11.70 -2.88
C ASP A 9 1.38 -10.51 -2.65
N THR A 10 0.65 -10.11 -3.69
CA THR A 10 -0.42 -9.11 -3.59
C THR A 10 -1.78 -9.79 -3.74
N PHE A 11 -2.80 -9.19 -3.13
CA PHE A 11 -4.14 -9.74 -3.05
C PHE A 11 -5.16 -8.64 -3.36
N TRP A 12 -6.20 -8.97 -4.13
CA TRP A 12 -7.28 -8.05 -4.44
C TRP A 12 -8.47 -8.25 -3.48
N LEU A 13 -8.97 -7.16 -2.91
CA LEU A 13 -10.22 -7.11 -2.15
C LEU A 13 -11.24 -6.22 -2.90
N PRO A 14 -12.38 -6.78 -3.34
CA PRO A 14 -13.43 -5.99 -3.98
C PRO A 14 -14.11 -5.05 -2.97
N GLY A 15 -14.59 -3.91 -3.47
CA GLY A 15 -15.46 -2.99 -2.73
C GLY A 15 -16.88 -3.55 -2.56
N ASP A 16 -17.61 -3.03 -1.57
CA ASP A 16 -18.89 -3.57 -1.08
C ASP A 16 -20.08 -3.49 -2.05
N ASP A 17 -19.87 -3.14 -3.32
CA ASP A 17 -20.98 -3.00 -4.29
C ASP A 17 -21.64 -4.34 -4.65
N ASP A 18 -21.11 -5.48 -4.16
CA ASP A 18 -21.62 -6.82 -4.48
C ASP A 18 -21.70 -7.81 -3.29
N VAL A 19 -21.59 -7.36 -2.03
CA VAL A 19 -21.29 -8.28 -0.92
C VAL A 19 -22.20 -8.02 0.30
N ARG A 20 -22.96 -9.04 0.70
CA ARG A 20 -23.92 -9.00 1.82
C ARG A 20 -23.14 -8.85 3.13
N HIS A 21 -23.76 -8.22 4.12
CA HIS A 21 -23.16 -7.94 5.43
C HIS A 21 -22.64 -9.18 6.21
N ASP A 22 -22.89 -10.40 5.71
CA ASP A 22 -22.47 -11.68 6.30
C ASP A 22 -21.15 -12.24 5.72
N ASP A 23 -20.57 -11.62 4.68
CA ASP A 23 -19.42 -12.18 3.91
C ASP A 23 -18.03 -11.85 4.50
N ASP A 24 -17.95 -11.38 5.75
CA ASP A 24 -16.68 -11.40 6.49
C ASP A 24 -16.40 -12.81 7.06
N GLU A 25 -17.35 -13.76 6.96
CA GLU A 25 -17.15 -15.19 7.23
C GLU A 25 -16.10 -15.78 6.28
N GLY A 26 -14.88 -15.95 6.78
CA GLY A 26 -13.78 -16.60 6.07
C GLY A 26 -12.60 -15.70 5.74
N LEU A 27 -12.71 -14.39 6.01
CA LEU A 27 -11.57 -13.48 5.94
C LEU A 27 -10.67 -13.65 7.17
N CYS A 28 -9.36 -13.64 6.95
CA CYS A 28 -8.39 -13.55 8.04
C CYS A 28 -8.27 -12.11 8.56
N ASP A 29 -7.68 -11.94 9.75
CA ASP A 29 -7.55 -10.63 10.42
C ASP A 29 -6.91 -9.54 9.53
N LEU A 30 -5.97 -9.92 8.65
CA LEU A 30 -5.31 -9.00 7.74
C LEU A 30 -6.22 -8.54 6.59
N GLU A 31 -7.05 -9.45 6.07
CA GLU A 31 -8.05 -9.13 5.05
C GLU A 31 -9.14 -8.23 5.64
N ILE A 32 -9.58 -8.52 6.87
CA ILE A 32 -10.52 -7.67 7.61
C ILE A 32 -9.93 -6.27 7.78
N LEU A 33 -8.67 -6.16 8.20
CA LEU A 33 -7.99 -4.87 8.35
C LEU A 33 -7.89 -4.10 7.03
N ALA A 34 -7.49 -4.77 5.95
CA ALA A 34 -7.40 -4.14 4.63
C ALA A 34 -8.77 -3.63 4.15
N LYS A 35 -9.83 -4.43 4.32
CA LYS A 35 -11.22 -4.05 4.01
C LYS A 35 -11.69 -2.86 4.84
N MET A 36 -11.36 -2.83 6.14
CA MET A 36 -11.67 -1.69 7.02
C MET A 36 -10.96 -0.40 6.57
N ILE A 37 -9.69 -0.48 6.18
CA ILE A 37 -8.92 0.67 5.66
C ILE A 37 -9.55 1.20 4.37
N TYR A 38 -9.89 0.31 3.43
CA TYR A 38 -10.56 0.68 2.19
C TYR A 38 -11.88 1.42 2.47
N ARG A 39 -12.78 0.81 3.25
CA ARG A 39 -14.08 1.39 3.63
C ARG A 39 -13.92 2.76 4.30
N HIS A 40 -12.96 2.89 5.21
CA HIS A 40 -12.67 4.15 5.89
C HIS A 40 -12.28 5.25 4.91
N HIS A 41 -11.38 4.98 3.97
CA HIS A 41 -10.88 5.99 3.04
C HIS A 41 -11.85 6.33 1.93
N VAL A 42 -12.60 5.35 1.42
CA VAL A 42 -13.68 5.57 0.45
C VAL A 42 -14.76 6.45 1.08
N GLY A 43 -15.25 6.09 2.27
CA GLY A 43 -16.28 6.84 2.97
C GLY A 43 -15.84 8.24 3.39
N SER A 44 -14.60 8.41 3.85
CA SER A 44 -14.10 9.71 4.33
C SER A 44 -13.70 10.68 3.21
N ARG A 45 -13.24 10.17 2.06
CA ARG A 45 -12.82 11.01 0.92
C ARG A 45 -13.91 11.21 -0.13
N GLY A 46 -15.04 10.51 -0.02
CA GLY A 46 -16.07 10.53 -1.06
C GLY A 46 -15.54 10.05 -2.40
N ILE A 47 -14.55 9.14 -2.39
CA ILE A 47 -14.07 8.46 -3.59
C ILE A 47 -15.27 7.64 -4.08
N ASN A 48 -15.90 8.06 -5.18
CA ASN A 48 -16.98 7.28 -5.75
C ASN A 48 -16.43 5.89 -6.06
N GLY A 49 -17.03 4.85 -5.49
CA GLY A 49 -16.65 3.45 -5.70
C GLY A 49 -16.76 2.95 -7.15
N GLY A 50 -16.74 3.81 -8.17
CA GLY A 50 -16.65 3.38 -9.57
C GLY A 50 -17.97 3.30 -10.33
N GLY A 51 -19.01 4.06 -9.98
CA GLY A 51 -20.17 4.25 -10.85
C GLY A 51 -19.84 5.16 -12.05
N GLY A 52 -19.24 4.63 -13.13
CA GLY A 52 -18.88 5.44 -14.30
C GLY A 52 -18.50 4.70 -15.59
N GLY A 53 -19.51 4.16 -16.29
CA GLY A 53 -19.60 4.24 -17.76
C GLY A 53 -18.68 3.36 -18.63
N GLY A 54 -18.98 2.07 -18.73
CA GLY A 54 -18.58 1.22 -19.85
C GLY A 54 -19.67 0.18 -20.11
N GLY A 55 -20.44 0.35 -21.18
CA GLY A 55 -21.56 -0.53 -21.54
C GLY A 55 -21.12 -1.99 -21.71
N GLY A 56 -21.53 -2.84 -20.78
CA GLY A 56 -21.28 -4.28 -20.82
C GLY A 56 -21.42 -4.92 -19.43
N GLY A 57 -22.66 -5.13 -18.98
CA GLY A 57 -23.06 -5.95 -17.82
C GLY A 57 -21.99 -6.34 -16.79
N GLY A 58 -21.75 -5.48 -15.80
CA GLY A 58 -21.00 -5.78 -14.57
C GLY A 58 -20.93 -4.51 -13.71
N GLY A 59 -21.43 -4.57 -12.47
CA GLY A 59 -21.44 -3.44 -11.54
C GLY A 59 -20.03 -2.92 -11.29
N GLY A 60 -19.78 -1.66 -11.64
CA GLY A 60 -18.47 -1.02 -11.44
C GLY A 60 -18.27 -0.70 -9.97
N GLY A 61 -17.71 -1.66 -9.23
CA GLY A 61 -17.22 -1.48 -7.88
C GLY A 61 -15.70 -1.35 -7.86
N GLY A 62 -15.20 -0.40 -7.07
CA GLY A 62 -13.78 -0.24 -6.77
C GLY A 62 -13.26 -1.38 -5.89
N GLY A 63 -12.04 -1.25 -5.39
CA GLY A 63 -11.46 -2.20 -4.45
C GLY A 63 -10.09 -1.76 -3.97
N ALA A 64 -9.43 -2.62 -3.22
CA ALA A 64 -8.07 -2.41 -2.74
C ALA A 64 -7.19 -3.61 -3.07
N GLU A 65 -6.05 -3.34 -3.68
CA GLU A 65 -4.94 -4.27 -3.63
C GLU A 65 -4.22 -4.11 -2.28
N TRP A 66 -3.88 -5.22 -1.64
CA TRP A 66 -3.15 -5.23 -0.38
C TRP A 66 -2.09 -6.32 -0.35
N TRP A 67 -1.07 -6.12 0.48
CA TRP A 67 0.01 -7.05 0.73
C TRP A 67 0.63 -6.74 2.10
N VAL A 68 1.43 -7.67 2.62
CA VAL A 68 2.11 -7.49 3.92
C VAL A 68 3.59 -7.75 3.78
N GLN A 69 4.38 -6.77 4.20
CA GLN A 69 5.82 -6.94 4.31
C GLN A 69 6.18 -7.55 5.67
N VAL A 70 6.78 -8.74 5.66
CA VAL A 70 7.33 -9.37 6.86
C VAL A 70 8.84 -9.42 6.75
N LYS A 71 9.50 -8.80 7.73
CA LYS A 71 10.96 -8.76 7.82
C LYS A 71 11.43 -9.73 8.90
N PRO A 72 12.27 -10.72 8.57
CA PRO A 72 12.90 -11.56 9.59
C PRO A 72 13.77 -10.72 10.53
N ALA A 73 13.72 -11.02 11.83
CA ALA A 73 14.56 -10.38 12.84
C ALA A 73 16.04 -10.44 12.44
N GLY A 74 16.75 -9.33 12.58
CA GLY A 74 18.18 -9.22 12.22
C GLY A 74 18.46 -9.07 10.71
N SER A 75 17.45 -9.09 9.84
CA SER A 75 17.65 -8.73 8.44
C SER A 75 18.02 -7.25 8.31
N THR A 76 18.98 -6.93 7.44
CA THR A 76 19.37 -5.55 7.12
C THR A 76 18.76 -5.04 5.83
N SER A 77 18.17 -5.93 5.02
CA SER A 77 17.51 -5.57 3.76
C SER A 77 16.03 -5.29 3.99
N ALA A 78 15.54 -4.18 3.42
CA ALA A 78 14.12 -4.01 3.16
C ALA A 78 13.84 -4.72 1.81
N PRO A 79 12.97 -5.73 1.76
CA PRO A 79 12.81 -6.54 0.54
C PRO A 79 12.14 -5.83 -0.65
N VAL A 80 11.78 -4.55 -0.50
CA VAL A 80 11.09 -3.74 -1.50
C VAL A 80 11.85 -2.42 -1.68
N ASP A 81 12.28 -2.17 -2.93
CA ASP A 81 13.00 -0.95 -3.32
C ASP A 81 12.04 0.23 -3.51
N LEU A 82 12.57 1.39 -3.92
CA LEU A 82 11.74 2.53 -4.35
C LEU A 82 10.86 2.14 -5.53
N HIS A 83 9.56 2.34 -5.37
CA HIS A 83 8.56 1.95 -6.35
C HIS A 83 7.36 2.88 -6.34
N TYR A 84 6.52 2.70 -7.34
CA TYR A 84 5.17 3.22 -7.41
C TYR A 84 4.24 2.01 -7.30
N ASP A 85 3.22 2.10 -6.45
CA ASP A 85 2.14 1.11 -6.42
C ASP A 85 1.44 1.11 -7.77
N LYS A 86 1.26 -0.05 -8.37
CA LYS A 86 0.63 -0.16 -9.68
C LYS A 86 -0.01 -1.52 -9.84
N ASP A 87 -0.99 -1.60 -10.74
CA ASP A 87 -1.47 -2.88 -11.24
C ASP A 87 -0.33 -3.59 -11.98
N GLU A 88 0.31 -4.55 -11.31
CA GLU A 88 1.44 -5.30 -11.86
C GLU A 88 1.03 -6.13 -13.08
N SER A 89 -0.22 -6.62 -13.14
CA SER A 89 -0.71 -7.38 -14.29
C SER A 89 -0.79 -6.52 -15.55
N LEU A 90 -1.25 -5.26 -15.42
CA LEU A 90 -1.29 -4.31 -16.53
C LEU A 90 0.12 -3.84 -16.93
N ALA A 91 0.98 -3.59 -15.94
CA ALA A 91 2.35 -3.17 -16.16
C ALA A 91 3.16 -4.24 -16.92
N GLU A 92 3.10 -5.50 -16.46
CA GLU A 92 3.84 -6.61 -17.05
C GLU A 92 3.34 -6.99 -18.45
N ARG A 93 2.02 -7.01 -18.66
CA ARG A 93 1.43 -7.50 -19.91
C ARG A 93 1.39 -6.44 -21.00
N PHE A 94 1.20 -5.17 -20.63
CA PHE A 94 0.91 -4.10 -21.59
C PHE A 94 1.84 -2.90 -21.48
N GLY A 95 2.75 -2.87 -20.49
CA GLY A 95 3.61 -1.71 -20.25
C GLY A 95 2.83 -0.47 -19.79
N LEU A 96 1.63 -0.65 -19.23
CA LEU A 96 0.76 0.44 -18.79
C LEU A 96 0.81 0.57 -17.26
N GLY A 97 1.10 1.79 -16.78
CA GLY A 97 1.02 2.12 -15.37
C GLY A 97 -0.39 2.55 -14.98
N SER A 98 -1.10 1.69 -14.27
CA SER A 98 -2.35 2.05 -13.56
C SER A 98 -2.03 2.15 -12.07
N PHE A 99 -2.19 3.34 -11.50
CA PHE A 99 -1.80 3.66 -10.12
C PHE A 99 -3.04 3.87 -9.26
N PRO A 100 -3.04 3.46 -7.99
CA PRO A 100 -4.16 3.72 -7.10
C PRO A 100 -4.32 5.23 -6.85
N GLU A 101 -5.55 5.67 -6.60
CA GLU A 101 -5.80 7.05 -6.18
C GLU A 101 -5.16 7.35 -4.81
N LEU A 102 -5.15 6.35 -3.93
CA LEU A 102 -4.63 6.43 -2.58
C LEU A 102 -3.80 5.19 -2.25
N SER A 103 -2.59 5.42 -1.76
CA SER A 103 -1.76 4.38 -1.14
C SER A 103 -1.79 4.55 0.38
N THR A 104 -1.71 3.43 1.09
CA THR A 104 -1.70 3.45 2.56
C THR A 104 -0.66 2.48 3.12
N VAL A 105 -0.13 2.80 4.29
CA VAL A 105 0.79 1.92 5.03
C VAL A 105 0.36 1.88 6.49
N THR A 106 0.19 0.68 7.03
CA THR A 106 -0.08 0.45 8.46
C THR A 106 1.07 -0.33 9.07
N HIS A 107 1.74 0.24 10.07
CA HIS A 107 2.77 -0.48 10.81
C HIS A 107 2.10 -1.38 11.85
N LEU A 108 2.22 -2.70 11.69
CA LEU A 108 1.64 -3.68 12.63
C LEU A 108 2.51 -3.92 13.86
N THR A 109 3.82 -3.66 13.75
CA THR A 109 4.80 -3.81 14.82
C THR A 109 5.67 -2.56 14.94
N ASP A 110 6.28 -2.38 16.10
CA ASP A 110 7.33 -1.39 16.38
C ASP A 110 8.70 -2.07 16.54
N GLY A 111 9.76 -1.26 16.60
CA GLY A 111 11.14 -1.72 16.74
C GLY A 111 12.14 -0.85 15.97
N ASP A 112 13.35 -0.70 16.52
CA ASP A 112 14.43 0.07 15.90
C ASP A 112 14.97 -0.58 14.60
N ASP A 113 14.70 -1.87 14.42
CA ASP A 113 15.05 -2.64 13.22
C ASP A 113 13.91 -2.74 12.20
N ASN A 114 12.73 -2.18 12.49
CA ASN A 114 11.65 -2.05 11.52
C ASN A 114 11.96 -0.98 10.48
N ALA A 115 11.52 -1.22 9.25
CA ALA A 115 11.70 -0.26 8.17
C ALA A 115 10.77 0.95 8.38
N SER A 116 11.34 2.14 8.21
CA SER A 116 10.57 3.39 8.14
C SER A 116 10.01 3.56 6.74
N THR A 117 8.83 4.14 6.61
CA THR A 117 8.27 4.48 5.29
C THR A 117 8.84 5.82 4.84
N ILE A 118 9.42 5.85 3.64
CA ILE A 118 9.83 7.08 2.96
C ILE A 118 8.93 7.36 1.77
N ILE A 119 8.51 8.61 1.61
CA ILE A 119 7.63 9.06 0.52
C ILE A 119 8.26 10.30 -0.11
N PHE A 120 8.41 10.28 -1.43
CA PHE A 120 8.91 11.39 -2.23
C PHE A 120 7.76 12.04 -3.00
N PRO A 121 7.85 13.35 -3.29
CA PRO A 121 6.85 14.05 -4.11
C PRO A 121 6.90 13.67 -5.60
N GLN A 122 7.82 12.78 -6.01
CA GLN A 122 8.02 12.36 -7.38
C GLN A 122 6.83 11.54 -7.90
N ARG A 123 6.41 11.80 -9.13
CA ARG A 123 5.39 11.03 -9.86
C ARG A 123 6.00 10.36 -11.09
N THR A 124 5.33 9.35 -11.63
CA THR A 124 5.81 8.62 -12.82
C THR A 124 6.01 9.47 -14.07
N SER A 125 5.31 10.61 -14.18
CA SER A 125 5.40 11.55 -15.30
C SER A 125 6.54 12.57 -15.17
N THR A 126 7.23 12.59 -14.03
CA THR A 126 8.37 13.48 -13.78
C THR A 126 9.65 12.66 -13.93
N GLU A 127 10.41 12.90 -14.99
CA GLU A 127 11.75 12.35 -15.18
C GLU A 127 12.80 13.47 -14.97
N ASP A 128 14.00 13.12 -14.50
CA ASP A 128 15.15 14.02 -14.32
C ASP A 128 14.92 15.26 -13.43
N VAL A 129 13.98 15.18 -12.49
CA VAL A 129 13.74 16.24 -11.49
C VAL A 129 14.49 15.92 -10.20
N THR A 130 15.16 16.92 -9.63
CA THR A 130 15.80 16.80 -8.32
C THR A 130 14.72 16.66 -7.24
N MET A 131 14.92 15.74 -6.29
CA MET A 131 13.96 15.53 -5.20
C MET A 131 14.15 16.60 -4.12
N ASP A 132 13.21 17.54 -4.03
CA ASP A 132 13.26 18.70 -3.11
C ASP A 132 13.00 18.34 -1.63
N GLY A 133 12.62 17.08 -1.35
CA GLY A 133 12.40 16.61 0.01
C GLY A 133 11.84 15.20 0.06
N MET A 134 11.69 14.69 1.29
CA MET A 134 11.01 13.42 1.56
C MET A 134 10.22 13.52 2.86
N LEU A 135 9.12 12.77 2.95
CA LEU A 135 8.47 12.46 4.21
C LEU A 135 9.06 11.15 4.74
N LEU A 136 9.54 11.18 5.98
CA LEU A 136 10.02 10.01 6.71
C LEU A 136 9.05 9.67 7.85
N SER A 137 8.51 8.47 7.83
CA SER A 137 7.65 7.94 8.90
C SER A 137 8.31 6.75 9.58
N HIS A 138 8.75 6.94 10.81
CA HIS A 138 9.22 5.84 11.66
C HIS A 138 8.08 4.90 12.06
N PRO A 139 8.36 3.59 12.16
CA PRO A 139 7.38 2.57 12.51
C PRO A 139 6.97 2.71 13.97
N VAL A 140 5.67 2.80 14.19
CA VAL A 140 5.04 2.73 15.51
C VAL A 140 3.84 1.81 15.35
N ALA A 141 3.69 0.81 16.21
CA ALA A 141 2.59 -0.14 16.10
C ALA A 141 1.23 0.59 16.05
N GLY A 142 0.39 0.23 15.07
CA GLY A 142 -0.90 0.86 14.80
C GLY A 142 -0.83 2.19 14.02
N LYS A 143 0.35 2.73 13.73
CA LYS A 143 0.47 3.97 12.94
C LYS A 143 0.06 3.71 11.49
N HIS A 144 -0.88 4.53 11.02
CA HIS A 144 -1.41 4.48 9.67
C HIS A 144 -1.04 5.74 8.88
N LEU A 145 -0.59 5.55 7.64
CA LEU A 145 -0.25 6.59 6.69
C LEU A 145 -1.17 6.45 5.47
N ALA A 146 -1.60 7.57 4.92
CA ALA A 146 -2.33 7.63 3.66
C ALA A 146 -1.78 8.78 2.82
N PHE A 147 -1.48 8.52 1.55
CA PHE A 147 -0.86 9.47 0.63
C PHE A 147 -1.33 9.24 -0.81
N ASP A 148 -1.09 10.20 -1.70
CA ASP A 148 -1.41 10.10 -3.12
C ASP A 148 -0.69 8.88 -3.72
N GLY A 149 -1.46 7.92 -4.26
CA GLY A 149 -0.92 6.62 -4.69
C GLY A 149 0.02 6.68 -5.90
N ARG A 150 0.17 7.86 -6.50
CA ARG A 150 1.12 8.11 -7.61
C ARG A 150 2.50 8.55 -7.14
N LEU A 151 2.72 8.66 -5.83
CA LEU A 151 3.98 9.12 -5.26
C LEU A 151 4.99 7.97 -5.11
N LEU A 152 6.25 8.24 -5.41
CA LEU A 152 7.36 7.30 -5.22
C LEU A 152 7.61 7.04 -3.73
N HIS A 153 7.70 5.78 -3.33
CA HIS A 153 7.89 5.43 -1.92
C HIS A 153 8.62 4.09 -1.73
N ALA A 154 9.08 3.85 -0.49
CA ALA A 154 9.67 2.58 -0.09
C ALA A 154 9.61 2.38 1.43
N PRO A 155 9.63 1.13 1.90
CA PRO A 155 10.14 0.81 3.23
C PRO A 155 11.67 0.88 3.23
N ARG A 156 12.28 1.60 4.17
CA ARG A 156 13.73 1.70 4.31
C ARG A 156 14.20 1.63 5.76
N LEU A 157 15.22 0.81 6.01
CA LEU A 157 15.91 0.82 7.29
C LEU A 157 16.76 2.07 7.38
N ILE A 158 16.29 3.06 8.14
CA ILE A 158 17.04 4.27 8.46
C ILE A 158 17.35 4.19 9.94
N ARG A 159 18.60 3.88 10.27
CA ARG A 159 19.04 3.91 11.66
C ARG A 159 19.18 5.37 12.08
N PRO A 160 18.63 5.79 13.23
CA PRO A 160 18.92 7.10 13.76
C PRO A 160 20.44 7.23 13.87
N CYS A 161 20.98 8.35 13.39
CA CYS A 161 22.37 8.67 13.61
C CYS A 161 22.56 8.73 15.14
N SER A 162 23.36 7.83 15.71
CA SER A 162 23.76 7.97 17.10
C SER A 162 24.47 9.31 17.21
N VAL A 163 23.84 10.27 17.87
CA VAL A 163 24.51 11.50 18.30
C VAL A 163 25.72 11.04 19.12
N ALA A 164 26.92 11.28 18.58
CA ALA A 164 28.15 11.07 19.32
C ALA A 164 28.11 12.02 20.52
N SER A 165 27.90 11.44 21.70
CA SER A 165 28.08 12.09 23.00
C SER A 165 29.57 12.24 23.31
#